data_AF-A0A2N0NK63-F1
#
_entry.id   AF-A0A2N0NK63-F1
#
_cell.length_a   1.000
_cell.length_b   1.000
_cell.length_c   1.000
_cell.angle_alpha   90.00
_cell.angle_beta   90.00
_cell.angle_gamma   90.00
#
_symmetry.space_group_name_H-M   'P 1'
#
loop_
_entity.id
_entity.type
_entity.pdbx_description
1 polymer ?
#
loop_
_entity_poly.entity_id
_entity_poly.type
_entity_poly.pdbx_seq_one_letter_code
_entity_poly.pdbx_strand_id
1 'polypeptide(L)'
;WILEQIEAGQYIQDLKMSVLQVIQYIIQGWNEVTTETISNCWNHTKILSNTDCLDDIEADNIGAENHIETDDTEADDLVLNEISRMLEIINLPNSMGTKEFLNIPEENIVYEVPEDITEFIEIFKKQSEENTNDLNDLDEIDDSTKIVTVGTNVALKSLNTVHTYLLQQENSNEQIKLVNMIEKFVRKKQTQTTIHQYFV
;
A
#
# COMPACT_ATOMS: atom_id res chain seq x y z
N TRP A 1 6.74 21.60 -10.81
CA TRP A 1 6.02 21.03 -11.96
C TRP A 1 4.50 21.22 -11.92
N ILE A 2 3.72 20.58 -11.02
CA ILE A 2 2.25 20.82 -10.98
C ILE A 2 1.92 22.28 -10.66
N LEU A 3 2.56 22.83 -9.62
CA LEU A 3 2.35 24.22 -9.21
C LEU A 3 2.74 25.20 -10.34
N GLU A 4 3.82 24.91 -11.06
CA GLU A 4 4.25 25.71 -12.23
C GLU A 4 3.23 25.66 -13.39
N GLN A 5 2.56 24.52 -13.62
CA GLN A 5 1.50 24.41 -14.64
C GLN A 5 0.23 25.17 -14.22
N ILE A 6 -0.11 25.14 -12.92
CA ILE A 6 -1.23 25.92 -12.37
C ILE A 6 -0.92 27.42 -12.40
N GLU A 7 0.29 27.82 -12.05
CA GLU A 7 0.78 29.21 -12.14
C GLU A 7 0.86 29.70 -13.58
N ALA A 8 1.14 28.81 -14.54
CA ALA A 8 1.06 29.08 -15.98
C ALA A 8 -0.39 29.19 -16.50
N GLY A 9 -1.39 29.09 -15.63
CA GLY A 9 -2.81 29.32 -15.94
C GLY A 9 -3.57 28.09 -16.40
N GLN A 10 -3.03 26.88 -16.23
CA GLN A 10 -3.71 25.65 -16.59
C GLN A 10 -4.73 25.27 -15.52
N TYR A 11 -5.96 24.95 -15.94
CA TYR A 11 -7.03 24.56 -15.01
C TYR A 11 -6.71 23.22 -14.36
N ILE A 12 -6.88 23.14 -13.03
CA ILE A 12 -6.66 21.94 -12.22
C ILE A 12 -7.42 20.72 -12.77
N GLN A 13 -8.58 20.95 -13.40
CA GLN A 13 -9.45 19.92 -13.98
C GLN A 13 -8.85 19.26 -15.24
N ASP A 14 -7.95 19.95 -15.93
CA ASP A 14 -7.29 19.45 -17.15
C ASP A 14 -5.97 18.75 -16.86
N LEU A 15 -5.51 18.79 -15.61
CA LEU A 15 -4.27 18.17 -15.18
C LEU A 15 -4.47 16.65 -15.03
N LYS A 16 -4.07 15.89 -16.05
CA LYS A 16 -4.02 14.43 -15.96
C LYS A 16 -2.74 13.97 -15.27
N MET A 17 -2.90 13.27 -14.15
CA MET A 17 -1.81 12.64 -13.41
C MET A 17 -2.15 11.17 -13.13
N SER A 18 -1.17 10.27 -13.30
CA SER A 18 -1.32 8.88 -12.88
C SER A 18 -1.20 8.75 -11.36
N VAL A 19 -1.78 7.68 -10.78
CA VAL A 19 -1.67 7.42 -9.33
C VAL A 19 -0.21 7.34 -8.89
N LEU A 20 0.67 6.75 -9.71
CA LEU A 20 2.10 6.66 -9.42
C LEU A 20 2.75 8.06 -9.33
N GLN A 21 2.41 8.95 -10.26
CA GLN A 21 2.90 10.33 -10.25
C GLN A 21 2.39 11.10 -9.02
N VAL A 22 1.15 10.85 -8.57
CA VAL A 22 0.62 11.45 -7.34
C VAL A 22 1.44 10.99 -6.13
N ILE A 23 1.71 9.68 -6.02
CA ILE A 23 2.50 9.13 -4.91
C ILE A 23 3.90 9.75 -4.89
N GLN A 24 4.57 9.81 -6.04
CA GLN A 24 5.90 10.42 -6.16
C GLN A 24 5.88 11.91 -5.79
N TYR A 25 4.85 12.64 -6.22
CA TYR A 25 4.68 14.06 -5.88
C TYR A 25 4.48 14.27 -4.37
N ILE A 26 3.67 13.44 -3.71
CA ILE A 26 3.45 13.50 -2.27
C ILE A 26 4.76 13.22 -1.51
N ILE A 27 5.50 12.18 -1.89
CA ILE A 27 6.79 11.85 -1.27
C ILE A 27 7.75 13.03 -1.38
N GLN A 28 7.85 13.63 -2.57
CA GLN A 28 8.70 14.79 -2.77
C GLN A 28 8.24 15.99 -1.91
N GLY A 29 6.94 16.26 -1.87
CA GLY A 29 6.39 17.35 -1.05
C GLY A 29 6.72 17.19 0.44
N TRP A 30 6.67 15.96 0.97
CA TRP A 30 7.06 15.69 2.35
C TRP A 30 8.56 15.91 2.61
N ASN A 31 9.42 15.60 1.64
CA ASN A 31 10.86 15.87 1.77
C ASN A 31 11.20 17.37 1.80
N GLU A 32 10.32 18.22 1.28
CA GLU A 32 10.48 19.69 1.29
C GLU A 32 9.94 20.33 2.58
N VAL A 33 9.21 19.58 3.42
CA VAL A 33 8.70 20.08 4.70
C VAL A 33 9.86 20.24 5.68
N THR A 34 10.11 21.48 6.10
CA THR A 34 11.15 21.80 7.08
C THR A 34 10.62 21.76 8.52
N THR A 35 11.53 21.62 9.49
CA THR A 35 11.21 21.75 10.92
C THR A 35 10.58 23.10 11.26
N GLU A 36 11.00 24.16 10.58
CA GLU A 36 10.39 25.49 10.68
C GLU A 36 8.93 25.49 10.20
N THR A 37 8.63 24.81 9.08
CA THR A 37 7.26 24.68 8.58
C THR A 37 6.37 23.98 9.61
N ILE A 38 6.86 22.87 10.19
CA ILE A 38 6.14 22.12 11.23
C ILE A 38 5.91 22.99 12.47
N SER A 39 6.96 23.66 12.97
CA SER A 39 6.90 24.55 14.12
C SER A 39 5.89 25.69 13.91
N ASN A 40 5.92 26.33 12.74
CA ASN A 40 4.97 27.38 12.38
C ASN A 40 3.53 26.86 12.33
N CYS A 41 3.31 25.66 11.80
CA CYS A 41 1.98 25.01 11.81
C CYS A 41 1.50 24.74 13.24
N TRP A 42 2.36 24.23 14.11
CA TRP A 42 2.02 23.95 15.51
C TRP A 42 1.75 25.23 16.33
N ASN A 43 2.51 26.30 16.07
CA ASN A 43 2.26 27.63 16.66
C ASN A 43 0.92 28.20 16.18
N HIS A 44 0.63 28.12 14.88
CA HIS A 44 -0.61 28.63 14.31
C HIS A 44 -1.85 27.88 14.83
N THR A 45 -1.73 26.57 15.01
CA THR A 45 -2.78 25.73 15.59
C THR A 45 -2.85 25.81 17.12
N LYS A 46 -1.94 26.57 17.76
CA LYS A 46 -1.82 26.74 19.22
C LYS A 46 -1.56 25.43 19.97
N ILE A 47 -1.07 24.40 19.28
CA ILE A 47 -0.56 23.17 19.90
C ILE A 47 0.65 23.52 20.75
N LEU A 48 1.54 24.35 20.20
CA LEU A 48 2.57 25.07 20.93
C LEU A 48 1.98 26.42 21.33
N SER A 49 1.03 26.44 22.27
CA SER A 49 0.70 27.70 22.91
C SER A 49 1.94 28.17 23.67
N ASN A 50 2.38 29.41 23.45
CA ASN A 50 3.26 30.14 24.37
C ASN A 50 2.50 30.29 25.70
N THR A 51 2.39 29.22 26.44
CA THR A 51 1.97 29.26 27.83
C THR A 51 3.23 29.58 28.60
N ASP A 52 3.30 30.83 29.05
CA ASP A 52 4.20 31.37 30.06
C ASP A 52 4.05 30.61 31.40
N CYS A 53 4.18 29.29 31.38
CA CYS A 53 3.92 28.39 32.51
C CYS A 53 5.11 27.47 32.79
N LEU A 54 6.33 27.90 32.43
CA LEU A 54 7.58 27.22 32.79
C LEU A 54 8.23 27.79 34.06
N ASP A 55 7.47 28.46 34.93
CA ASP A 55 8.01 29.00 36.19
C ASP A 55 7.84 28.07 37.41
N ASP A 56 7.06 26.98 37.32
CA ASP A 56 6.74 26.13 38.48
C ASP A 56 7.22 24.67 38.39
N ILE A 57 8.26 24.39 37.60
CA ILE A 57 8.96 23.09 37.71
C ILE A 57 10.28 23.37 38.39
N GLU A 58 10.24 23.31 39.74
CA GLU A 58 11.45 23.21 40.54
C GLU A 58 12.34 22.13 39.92
N ALA A 59 13.45 22.58 39.35
CA ALA A 59 14.53 21.73 38.90
C ALA A 59 15.14 21.08 40.13
N ASP A 60 14.53 19.99 40.58
CA ASP A 60 15.16 19.04 41.50
C ASP A 60 16.33 18.37 40.79
N ASN A 61 17.45 19.09 40.81
CA ASN A 61 18.77 18.63 41.19
C ASN A 61 19.03 17.13 40.95
N ILE A 62 19.37 16.76 39.72
CA ILE A 62 20.23 15.60 39.46
C ILE A 62 21.44 16.10 38.67
N GLY A 63 22.43 16.57 39.43
CA GLY A 63 23.80 16.61 38.96
C GLY A 63 24.37 15.21 38.80
N ALA A 64 25.50 15.17 38.10
CA ALA A 64 26.40 14.05 37.84
C ALA A 64 26.16 13.33 36.50
N GLU A 65 26.95 13.81 35.53
CA GLU A 65 27.61 12.99 34.52
C GLU A 65 27.83 11.55 35.01
N ASN A 66 27.10 10.61 34.45
CA ASN A 66 27.52 9.21 34.38
C ASN A 66 27.11 8.69 33.01
N HIS A 67 28.12 8.47 32.16
CA HIS A 67 28.03 7.59 31.02
C HIS A 67 27.65 6.19 31.55
N ILE A 68 26.37 5.89 31.56
CA ILE A 68 25.85 4.53 31.72
C ILE A 68 25.43 4.12 30.32
N GLU A 69 26.06 3.07 29.79
CA GLU A 69 25.53 2.34 28.64
C GLU A 69 24.14 1.84 29.04
N THR A 70 23.11 2.59 28.69
CA THR A 70 21.72 2.21 28.95
C THR A 70 21.37 1.10 27.97
N ASP A 71 21.07 -0.07 28.52
CA ASP A 71 20.27 -1.11 27.88
C ASP A 71 19.05 -0.43 27.23
N ASP A 72 18.75 -0.76 25.96
CA ASP A 72 17.80 -0.04 25.10
C ASP A 72 16.38 0.11 25.72
N THR A 73 16.10 -0.66 26.78
CA THR A 73 14.84 -0.63 27.53
C THR A 73 14.66 0.56 28.49
N GLU A 74 15.73 1.15 29.05
CA GLU A 74 15.58 2.33 29.94
C GLU A 74 15.34 3.63 29.17
N ALA A 75 15.85 3.72 27.94
CA ALA A 75 15.68 4.89 27.08
C ALA A 75 14.20 5.07 26.66
N ASP A 76 13.51 3.96 26.37
CA ASP A 76 12.11 3.95 25.95
C ASP A 76 11.17 4.47 27.06
N ASP A 77 11.41 4.08 28.32
CA ASP A 77 10.58 4.55 29.45
C ASP A 77 10.77 6.05 29.72
N LEU A 78 11.96 6.62 29.47
CA LEU A 78 12.18 8.07 29.56
C LEU A 78 11.40 8.85 28.50
N VAL A 79 11.42 8.38 27.25
CA VAL A 79 10.67 9.00 26.15
C VAL A 79 9.16 8.91 26.38
N LEU A 80 8.66 7.78 26.87
CA LEU A 80 7.25 7.59 27.20
C LEU A 80 6.79 8.51 28.34
N ASN A 81 7.64 8.75 29.34
CA ASN A 81 7.34 9.68 30.43
C ASN A 81 7.26 11.13 29.93
N GLU A 82 8.15 11.54 29.03
CA GLU A 82 8.12 12.88 28.43
C GLU A 82 6.85 13.10 27.58
N ILE A 83 6.48 12.14 26.73
CA ILE A 83 5.25 12.20 25.93
C ILE A 83 4.01 12.24 26.83
N SER A 84 4.01 11.46 27.92
CA SER A 84 2.91 11.48 28.91
C SER A 84 2.72 12.86 29.50
N ARG A 85 3.81 13.52 29.90
CA ARG A 85 3.77 14.86 30.46
C ARG A 85 3.29 15.89 29.43
N MET A 86 3.69 15.76 28.16
CA MET A 86 3.17 16.62 27.08
C MET A 86 1.67 16.43 26.86
N LEU A 87 1.17 15.19 26.87
CA LEU A 87 -0.25 14.89 26.72
C LEU A 87 -1.09 15.44 27.88
N GLU A 88 -0.58 15.41 29.11
CA GLU A 88 -1.21 16.03 30.27
C GLU A 88 -1.35 17.55 30.12
N ILE A 89 -0.32 18.23 29.59
CA ILE A 89 -0.35 19.68 29.32
C ILE A 89 -1.46 20.05 28.32
N ILE A 90 -1.70 19.20 27.32
CA ILE A 90 -2.70 19.45 26.27
C ILE A 90 -4.14 19.29 26.82
N ASN A 91 -4.32 18.61 27.98
CA ASN A 91 -5.58 18.46 28.71
C ASN A 91 -6.78 18.07 27.83
N LEU A 92 -6.62 16.97 27.08
CA LEU A 92 -7.67 16.44 26.20
C LEU A 92 -8.81 15.83 27.05
N PRO A 93 -10.09 16.11 26.74
CA PRO A 93 -11.23 15.68 27.56
C PRO A 93 -11.46 14.15 27.61
N ASN A 94 -10.65 13.36 26.89
CA ASN A 94 -10.61 11.90 26.92
C ASN A 94 -9.19 11.41 26.59
N SER A 95 -8.19 11.84 27.37
CA SER A 95 -6.82 11.39 27.15
C SER A 95 -6.68 9.90 27.47
N MET A 96 -6.18 9.14 26.51
CA MET A 96 -5.76 7.76 26.67
C MET A 96 -4.34 7.74 27.23
N GLY A 97 -3.98 6.75 28.05
CA GLY A 97 -2.61 6.66 28.59
C GLY A 97 -1.60 6.51 27.45
N THR A 98 -0.43 7.13 27.54
CA THR A 98 0.58 7.15 26.45
C THR A 98 0.95 5.75 25.93
N LYS A 99 1.08 4.77 26.84
CA LYS A 99 1.35 3.38 26.48
C LYS A 99 0.19 2.76 25.68
N GLU A 100 -1.05 3.10 26.03
CA GLU A 100 -2.26 2.64 25.33
C GLU A 100 -2.45 3.38 23.99
N PHE A 101 -2.11 4.66 23.93
CA PHE A 101 -2.16 5.49 22.72
C PHE A 101 -1.14 5.05 21.65
N LEU A 102 0.06 4.66 22.09
CA LEU A 102 1.13 4.17 21.20
C LEU A 102 1.02 2.67 20.93
N ASN A 103 0.21 1.94 21.69
CA ASN A 103 -0.07 0.55 21.41
C ASN A 103 -0.93 0.50 20.14
N ILE A 104 -0.32 0.06 19.05
CA ILE A 104 -1.06 -0.27 17.84
C ILE A 104 -2.00 -1.41 18.25
N PRO A 105 -3.33 -1.23 18.17
CA PRO A 105 -4.24 -2.31 18.50
C PRO A 105 -3.86 -3.51 17.64
N GLU A 106 -3.73 -4.68 18.24
CA GLU A 106 -3.47 -5.91 17.50
C GLU A 106 -4.56 -6.03 16.43
N GLU A 107 -4.20 -5.77 15.18
CA GLU A 107 -5.06 -6.10 14.06
C GLU A 107 -5.33 -7.59 14.18
N ASN A 108 -6.60 -7.98 14.14
CA ASN A 108 -6.94 -9.40 14.11
C ASN A 108 -6.29 -9.96 12.84
N ILE A 109 -5.18 -10.67 12.99
CA ILE A 109 -4.40 -11.21 11.87
C ILE A 109 -5.30 -12.26 11.24
N VAL A 110 -6.12 -11.86 10.27
CA VAL A 110 -7.06 -12.78 9.61
C VAL A 110 -6.29 -13.88 8.86
N TYR A 111 -5.04 -13.59 8.47
CA TYR A 111 -4.08 -14.53 7.90
C TYR A 111 -2.65 -14.16 8.32
N GLU A 112 -2.00 -15.02 9.10
CA GLU A 112 -0.53 -15.02 9.16
C GLU A 112 -0.01 -15.38 7.78
N VAL A 113 0.95 -14.61 7.27
CA VAL A 113 1.64 -14.91 6.01
C VAL A 113 2.70 -15.96 6.35
N PRO A 114 2.60 -17.21 5.88
CA PRO A 114 3.64 -18.21 6.11
C PRO A 114 5.02 -17.71 5.68
N GLU A 115 6.04 -17.96 6.50
CA GLU A 115 7.43 -17.67 6.15
C GLU A 115 7.90 -18.47 4.92
N ASP A 116 7.25 -19.61 4.66
CA ASP A 116 7.55 -20.49 3.54
C ASP A 116 6.48 -20.37 2.43
N ILE A 117 6.93 -19.93 1.24
CA ILE A 117 6.12 -19.86 0.02
C ILE A 117 5.50 -21.22 -0.35
N THR A 118 6.09 -22.34 0.07
CA THR A 118 5.54 -23.67 -0.21
C THR A 118 4.17 -23.90 0.44
N GLU A 119 3.91 -23.31 1.61
CA GLU A 119 2.61 -23.42 2.28
C GLU A 119 1.52 -22.65 1.51
N PHE A 120 1.85 -21.50 0.92
CA PHE A 120 0.97 -20.81 -0.03
C PHE A 120 0.65 -21.70 -1.25
N ILE A 121 1.67 -22.33 -1.83
CA ILE A 121 1.48 -23.21 -3.00
C ILE A 121 0.57 -24.39 -2.65
N GLU A 122 0.70 -24.97 -1.45
CA GLU A 122 -0.19 -26.04 -0.98
C GLU A 122 -1.64 -25.58 -0.76
N ILE A 123 -1.85 -24.40 -0.16
CA ILE A 123 -3.20 -23.82 0.02
C ILE A 123 -3.89 -23.62 -1.35
N PHE A 124 -3.17 -23.08 -2.34
CA PHE A 124 -3.70 -22.91 -3.69
C PHE A 124 -3.95 -24.24 -4.41
N LYS A 125 -3.13 -25.27 -4.18
CA LYS A 125 -3.35 -26.62 -4.71
C LYS A 125 -4.57 -27.28 -4.09
N LYS A 126 -4.70 -27.24 -2.76
CA LYS A 126 -5.81 -27.85 -2.02
C LYS A 126 -7.17 -27.25 -2.41
N GLN A 127 -7.20 -25.94 -2.65
CA GLN A 127 -8.41 -25.27 -3.14
C GLN A 127 -8.77 -25.64 -4.59
N SER A 128 -7.79 -26.11 -5.38
CA SER A 128 -8.06 -26.68 -6.70
C SER A 128 -8.60 -28.12 -6.62
N GLU A 129 -8.15 -28.91 -5.65
CA GLU A 129 -8.54 -30.31 -5.45
C GLU A 129 -9.94 -30.47 -4.82
N GLU A 130 -10.33 -29.59 -3.89
CA GLU A 130 -11.68 -29.61 -3.30
C GLU A 130 -12.78 -29.23 -4.31
N ASN A 131 -12.42 -28.65 -5.45
CA ASN A 131 -13.32 -28.34 -6.57
C ASN A 131 -13.38 -29.43 -7.65
N THR A 132 -12.70 -30.56 -7.49
CA THR A 132 -12.60 -31.64 -8.49
C THR A 132 -13.21 -32.98 -8.06
N ASN A 133 -14.30 -32.96 -7.29
CA ASN A 133 -15.07 -34.18 -6.97
C ASN A 133 -15.77 -34.84 -8.17
N ASP A 134 -15.39 -34.54 -9.43
CA ASP A 134 -16.04 -35.11 -10.61
C ASP A 134 -15.11 -35.57 -11.74
N LEU A 135 -13.82 -35.83 -11.46
CA LEU A 135 -12.91 -36.40 -12.47
C LEU A 135 -12.00 -37.47 -11.87
N ASN A 136 -12.61 -38.57 -11.40
CA ASN A 136 -11.92 -39.85 -11.28
C ASN A 136 -11.61 -40.34 -12.70
N ASP A 137 -10.42 -40.06 -13.23
CA ASP A 137 -9.63 -40.95 -14.11
C ASP A 137 -8.43 -40.17 -14.66
N LEU A 138 -7.29 -40.14 -13.95
CA LEU A 138 -6.00 -39.76 -14.55
C LEU A 138 -4.85 -40.49 -13.84
N ASP A 139 -4.64 -41.74 -14.24
CA ASP A 139 -3.30 -42.33 -14.25
C ASP A 139 -2.37 -41.54 -15.20
N GLU A 140 -1.08 -41.53 -14.86
CA GLU A 140 0.05 -40.86 -15.54
C GLU A 140 0.04 -39.31 -15.54
N ILE A 141 0.88 -38.75 -14.66
CA ILE A 141 1.34 -37.35 -14.74
C ILE A 141 2.26 -37.24 -15.96
N ASP A 142 1.68 -36.82 -17.08
CA ASP A 142 2.39 -36.29 -18.24
C ASP A 142 2.88 -34.87 -17.92
N ASP A 143 4.21 -34.68 -17.94
CA ASP A 143 4.91 -33.41 -17.73
C ASP A 143 4.73 -32.44 -18.92
N SER A 144 3.83 -32.77 -19.86
CA SER A 144 3.30 -31.78 -20.78
C SER A 144 2.53 -30.74 -19.96
N THR A 145 3.01 -29.50 -19.95
CA THR A 145 2.24 -28.35 -19.48
C THR A 145 1.00 -28.27 -20.37
N LYS A 146 -0.07 -28.98 -19.98
CA LYS A 146 -1.37 -28.93 -20.67
C LYS A 146 -1.78 -27.47 -20.67
N ILE A 147 -1.64 -26.83 -21.84
CA ILE A 147 -2.11 -25.48 -22.06
C ILE A 147 -3.61 -25.53 -21.79
N VAL A 148 -4.01 -25.03 -20.62
CA VAL A 148 -5.42 -24.99 -20.22
C VAL A 148 -6.10 -24.11 -21.25
N THR A 149 -7.02 -24.70 -22.00
CA THR A 149 -7.82 -23.99 -22.99
C THR A 149 -8.76 -23.05 -22.25
N VAL A 150 -8.38 -21.78 -22.18
CA VAL A 150 -9.20 -20.74 -21.54
C VAL A 150 -10.34 -20.33 -22.46
N GLY A 151 -11.54 -20.20 -21.89
CA GLY A 151 -12.69 -19.67 -22.62
C GLY A 151 -12.47 -18.22 -23.07
N THR A 152 -13.08 -17.81 -24.19
CA THR A 152 -12.93 -16.46 -24.76
C THR A 152 -13.21 -15.35 -23.74
N ASN A 153 -14.20 -15.54 -22.87
CA ASN A 153 -14.53 -14.56 -21.83
C ASN A 153 -13.40 -14.42 -20.80
N VAL A 154 -12.80 -15.54 -20.38
CA VAL A 154 -11.67 -15.55 -19.44
C VAL A 154 -10.46 -14.88 -20.09
N ALA A 155 -10.16 -15.21 -21.34
CA ALA A 155 -9.08 -14.57 -22.09
C ALA A 155 -9.27 -13.04 -22.20
N LEU A 156 -10.48 -12.57 -22.52
CA LEU A 156 -10.77 -11.14 -22.59
C LEU A 156 -10.65 -10.44 -21.23
N LYS A 157 -11.11 -11.09 -20.14
CA LYS A 157 -10.98 -10.54 -18.78
C LYS A 157 -9.51 -10.41 -18.38
N SER A 158 -8.72 -11.46 -18.61
CA SER A 158 -7.28 -11.44 -18.36
C SER A 158 -6.56 -10.37 -19.19
N LEU A 159 -6.95 -10.22 -20.46
CA LEU A 159 -6.37 -9.20 -21.34
C LEU A 159 -6.70 -7.78 -20.89
N ASN A 160 -7.92 -7.54 -20.38
CA ASN A 160 -8.30 -6.26 -19.77
C ASN A 160 -7.45 -5.96 -18.53
N THR A 161 -7.16 -6.95 -17.69
CA THR A 161 -6.25 -6.77 -16.54
C THR A 161 -4.86 -6.30 -16.99
N VAL A 162 -4.30 -6.93 -18.03
CA VAL A 162 -3.01 -6.52 -18.62
C VAL A 162 -3.10 -5.10 -19.20
N HIS A 163 -4.20 -4.77 -19.88
CA HIS A 163 -4.42 -3.44 -20.43
C HIS A 163 -4.45 -2.36 -19.34
N THR A 164 -5.19 -2.58 -18.25
CA THR A 164 -5.26 -1.67 -17.09
C THR A 164 -3.89 -1.49 -16.44
N TYR A 165 -3.12 -2.57 -16.28
CA TYR A 165 -1.76 -2.49 -15.76
C TYR A 165 -0.86 -1.64 -16.64
N LEU A 166 -0.88 -1.86 -17.97
CA LEU A 166 -0.03 -1.10 -18.89
C LEU A 166 -0.36 0.40 -18.89
N LEU A 167 -1.62 0.79 -18.73
CA LEU A 167 -2.01 2.20 -18.62
C LEU A 167 -1.40 2.93 -17.42
N GLN A 168 -0.98 2.20 -16.38
CA GLN A 168 -0.34 2.77 -15.19
C GLN A 168 1.19 2.94 -15.38
N GLN A 169 1.78 2.29 -16.37
CA GLN A 169 3.22 2.29 -16.62
C GLN A 169 3.65 3.44 -17.53
N GLU A 170 4.82 4.02 -17.27
CA GLU A 170 5.43 5.01 -18.16
C GLU A 170 5.97 4.33 -19.43
N ASN A 171 5.80 4.95 -20.60
CA ASN A 171 6.28 4.44 -21.91
C ASN A 171 5.70 3.09 -22.39
N SER A 172 4.50 2.71 -21.97
CA SER A 172 3.83 1.45 -22.35
C SER A 172 3.04 1.48 -23.68
N ASN A 173 3.18 2.55 -24.46
CA ASN A 173 2.32 2.84 -25.62
C ASN A 173 2.40 1.78 -26.74
N GLU A 174 3.57 1.14 -26.92
CA GLU A 174 3.75 0.08 -27.92
C GLU A 174 3.10 -1.23 -27.46
N GLN A 175 3.25 -1.57 -26.19
CA GLN A 175 2.66 -2.76 -25.58
C GLN A 175 1.13 -2.65 -25.60
N ILE A 176 0.57 -1.47 -25.32
CA ILE A 176 -0.88 -1.22 -25.41
C ILE A 176 -1.40 -1.48 -26.85
N LYS A 177 -0.66 -1.10 -27.89
CA LYS A 177 -1.04 -1.40 -29.28
C LYS A 177 -1.08 -2.91 -29.55
N LEU A 178 -0.11 -3.66 -29.00
CA LEU A 178 -0.08 -5.12 -29.11
C LEU A 178 -1.25 -5.77 -28.38
N VAL A 179 -1.55 -5.34 -27.15
CA VAL A 179 -2.72 -5.82 -26.38
C VAL A 179 -4.02 -5.58 -27.15
N ASN A 180 -4.20 -4.39 -27.74
CA ASN A 180 -5.38 -4.08 -28.54
C ASN A 180 -5.48 -4.94 -29.81
N MET A 181 -4.34 -5.33 -30.41
CA MET A 181 -4.31 -6.24 -31.54
C MET A 181 -4.75 -7.65 -31.14
N ILE A 182 -4.26 -8.14 -30.00
CA ILE A 182 -4.64 -9.44 -29.43
C ILE A 182 -6.13 -9.44 -29.08
N GLU A 183 -6.66 -8.35 -28.50
CA GLU A 183 -8.08 -8.25 -28.15
C GLU A 183 -8.96 -8.36 -29.40
N LYS A 184 -8.59 -7.66 -30.48
CA LYS A 184 -9.27 -7.77 -31.78
C LYS A 184 -9.23 -9.20 -32.32
N PHE A 185 -8.12 -9.90 -32.14
CA PHE A 185 -7.98 -11.30 -32.57
C PHE A 185 -8.90 -12.22 -31.76
N VAL A 186 -8.91 -12.10 -30.44
CA VAL A 186 -9.76 -12.90 -29.53
C VAL A 186 -11.25 -12.63 -29.77
N ARG A 187 -11.63 -11.38 -30.08
CA ARG A 187 -13.01 -11.01 -30.41
C ARG A 187 -13.44 -11.46 -31.81
N LYS A 188 -12.50 -11.70 -32.72
CA LYS A 188 -12.80 -12.16 -34.08
C LYS A 188 -13.29 -13.60 -33.97
N LYS A 189 -14.61 -13.79 -33.95
CA LYS A 189 -15.23 -15.12 -34.03
C LYS A 189 -14.58 -15.88 -35.17
N GLN A 190 -14.20 -17.13 -34.91
CA GLN A 190 -13.85 -18.08 -35.96
C GLN A 190 -15.09 -18.19 -36.85
N THR A 191 -15.08 -17.51 -37.99
CA THR A 191 -16.10 -17.72 -39.02
C THR A 191 -15.95 -19.17 -39.46
N GLN A 192 -17.02 -19.95 -39.29
CA GLN A 192 -17.08 -21.34 -39.75
C GLN A 192 -16.53 -21.42 -41.16
N THR A 193 -15.36 -22.03 -41.32
CA THR A 193 -14.77 -22.23 -42.65
C THR A 193 -15.22 -23.56 -43.25
N THR A 194 -15.70 -24.50 -42.42
CA THR A 194 -16.11 -25.83 -42.87
C THR A 194 -17.29 -26.40 -42.04
N ILE A 195 -18.11 -27.24 -42.68
CA ILE A 195 -19.33 -27.84 -42.10
C ILE A 195 -19.03 -28.79 -40.92
N HIS A 196 -17.81 -29.32 -40.84
CA HIS A 196 -17.37 -30.25 -39.79
C HIS A 196 -17.20 -29.57 -38.43
N GLN A 197 -17.06 -28.25 -38.37
CA GLN A 197 -17.01 -27.47 -37.12
C GLN A 197 -18.39 -27.25 -36.47
N TYR A 198 -19.46 -27.82 -37.02
CA TYR A 198 -20.83 -27.71 -36.49
C TYR A 198 -21.21 -28.88 -35.56
N PHE A 199 -20.55 -30.03 -35.70
CA PHE A 199 -20.96 -31.30 -35.06
C PHE A 199 -19.99 -31.77 -33.96
N VAL A 200 -19.11 -30.89 -33.49
CA VAL A 200 -18.28 -31.08 -32.28
C VAL A 200 -18.80 -30.12 -31.23
#